data_AF-A0A9Q0HX77-F1
#
_entry.id   AF-A0A9Q0HX77-F1
#
_cell.length_a   1.000
_cell.length_b   1.000
_cell.length_c   1.000
_cell.angle_alpha   90.00
_cell.angle_beta   90.00
_cell.angle_gamma   90.00
#
_symmetry.space_group_name_H-M   'P 1'
#
loop_
_entity.id
_entity.type
_entity.pdbx_description
1 polymer ?
#
loop_
_entity_poly.entity_id
_entity_poly.type
_entity_poly.pdbx_seq_one_letter_code
_entity_poly.pdbx_strand_id
1 'polypeptide(L)'
;MLIDPMNGVVRLANSIGCPFTEEEMKKWFGGNDCEFCSFSKLKNLDVNEKRVRDVLNSCFFRKAAVEDWQNYMTAEMADKLDEITKEKLCDSSFTY
;
A
#
# COMPACT_ATOMS: atom_id res chain seq x y z
N MET A 1 -4.44 -3.72 -1.06
CA MET A 1 -4.19 -2.94 -2.31
C MET A 1 -3.01 -3.47 -3.13
N LEU A 2 -2.02 -4.18 -2.56
CA LEU A 2 -0.90 -4.70 -3.40
C LEU A 2 -1.29 -5.90 -4.27
N ILE A 3 -2.25 -6.72 -3.84
CA ILE A 3 -2.73 -7.92 -4.56
C ILE A 3 -3.66 -7.55 -5.72
N ASP A 4 -4.60 -6.62 -5.46
CA ASP A 4 -5.55 -6.12 -6.47
C ASP A 4 -5.69 -4.59 -6.33
N PRO A 5 -4.74 -3.83 -6.91
CA PRO A 5 -4.72 -2.37 -6.79
C PRO A 5 -5.91 -1.71 -7.49
N MET A 6 -6.29 -2.20 -8.67
CA MET A 6 -7.37 -1.64 -9.47
C MET A 6 -8.69 -1.69 -8.71
N ASN A 7 -9.10 -2.86 -8.24
CA ASN A 7 -10.34 -3.00 -7.48
C ASN A 7 -10.30 -2.20 -6.17
N GLY A 8 -9.14 -2.12 -5.52
CA GLY A 8 -8.95 -1.26 -4.35
C GLY A 8 -9.27 0.21 -4.63
N VAL A 9 -8.76 0.75 -5.73
CA VAL A 9 -8.98 2.14 -6.15
C VAL A 9 -10.42 2.37 -6.59
N VAL A 10 -11.02 1.43 -7.33
CA VAL A 10 -12.42 1.51 -7.78
C VAL A 10 -13.39 1.48 -6.60
N ARG A 11 -13.18 0.58 -5.63
CA ARG A 11 -13.98 0.52 -4.40
C ARG A 11 -13.86 1.79 -3.58
N LEU A 12 -12.66 2.36 -3.48
CA LEU A 12 -12.43 3.63 -2.79
C LEU A 12 -13.20 4.77 -3.47
N ALA A 13 -13.08 4.90 -4.80
CA ALA A 13 -13.76 5.91 -5.60
C ALA A 13 -15.29 5.86 -5.43
N ASN A 14 -15.87 4.66 -5.44
CA ASN A 14 -17.28 4.45 -5.16
C ASN A 14 -17.67 4.88 -3.73
N SER A 15 -16.82 4.56 -2.74
CA SER A 15 -17.08 4.87 -1.33
C SER A 15 -17.05 6.37 -1.03
N ILE A 16 -16.23 7.13 -1.76
CA ILE A 16 -16.15 8.60 -1.64
C ILE A 16 -17.16 9.33 -2.56
N GLY A 17 -18.03 8.60 -3.26
CA GLY A 17 -19.05 9.19 -4.14
C GLY A 17 -18.52 9.72 -5.47
N CYS A 18 -17.35 9.26 -5.92
CA CYS A 18 -16.73 9.65 -7.19
C CYS A 18 -16.45 8.41 -8.06
N PRO A 19 -17.47 7.66 -8.49
CA PRO A 19 -17.29 6.46 -9.30
C PRO A 19 -16.62 6.79 -10.64
N PHE A 20 -15.72 5.94 -11.10
CA PHE A 20 -15.11 6.08 -12.43
C PHE A 20 -16.12 5.77 -13.53
N THR A 21 -16.04 6.54 -14.62
CA THR A 21 -16.71 6.23 -15.90
C THR A 21 -15.97 5.12 -16.65
N GLU A 22 -16.62 4.49 -17.62
CA GLU A 22 -15.97 3.48 -18.47
C GLU A 22 -14.77 4.05 -19.24
N GLU A 23 -14.87 5.30 -19.71
CA GLU A 23 -13.79 6.00 -20.41
C GLU A 23 -12.59 6.23 -19.48
N GLU A 24 -12.83 6.66 -18.24
CA GLU A 24 -11.79 6.78 -17.23
C GLU A 24 -11.19 5.42 -16.92
N MET A 25 -12.01 4.39 -16.73
CA MET A 25 -11.50 3.05 -16.45
C MET A 25 -10.56 2.56 -17.56
N LYS A 26 -10.93 2.77 -18.82
CA LYS A 26 -10.08 2.44 -19.97
C LYS A 26 -8.82 3.29 -20.05
N LYS A 27 -8.92 4.58 -19.74
CA LYS A 27 -7.78 5.52 -19.78
C LYS A 27 -6.77 5.26 -18.64
N TRP A 28 -7.25 5.00 -17.44
CA TRP A 28 -6.45 4.88 -16.23
C TRP A 28 -5.99 3.45 -15.96
N PHE A 29 -6.72 2.43 -16.42
CA PHE A 29 -6.45 1.01 -16.14
C PHE A 29 -6.36 0.11 -17.39
N GLY A 30 -6.53 0.65 -18.61
CA GLY A 30 -6.54 -0.15 -19.84
C GLY A 30 -5.22 -0.87 -20.19
N GLY A 31 -4.13 -0.60 -19.46
CA GLY A 31 -2.82 -1.23 -19.60
C GLY A 31 -2.49 -2.29 -18.55
N ASN A 32 -3.45 -2.77 -17.77
CA ASN A 32 -3.34 -3.76 -16.68
C ASN A 32 -2.67 -3.31 -15.37
N ASP A 33 -2.07 -2.12 -15.30
CA ASP A 33 -1.49 -1.62 -14.05
C ASP A 33 -2.08 -0.26 -13.66
N CYS A 34 -2.38 -0.08 -12.37
CA CYS A 34 -2.61 1.25 -11.79
C CYS A 34 -1.26 1.98 -11.70
N GLU A 35 -0.65 2.26 -12.85
CA GLU A 35 0.74 2.71 -12.95
C GLU A 35 0.96 4.06 -12.25
N PHE A 36 -0.02 4.96 -12.35
CA PHE A 36 0.03 6.33 -11.83
C PHE A 36 0.35 6.39 -10.33
N CYS A 37 -0.26 5.51 -9.53
CA CYS A 37 -0.08 5.46 -8.08
C CYS A 37 0.75 4.25 -7.64
N SER A 38 1.44 3.58 -8.56
CA SER A 38 2.29 2.45 -8.23
C SER A 38 3.50 2.90 -7.40
N PHE A 39 3.95 2.04 -6.49
CA PHE A 39 5.14 2.31 -5.69
C PHE A 39 6.36 2.59 -6.58
N SER A 40 6.56 1.78 -7.63
CA SER A 40 7.67 1.93 -8.58
C SER A 40 7.65 3.28 -9.30
N LYS A 41 6.47 3.76 -9.70
CA LYS A 41 6.36 5.08 -10.34
C LYS A 41 6.65 6.20 -9.34
N LEU A 42 5.94 6.20 -8.21
CA LEU A 42 6.01 7.27 -7.23
C LEU A 42 7.40 7.39 -6.59
N LYS A 43 8.09 6.27 -6.35
CA LYS A 43 9.45 6.25 -5.80
C LYS A 43 10.50 6.93 -6.69
N ASN A 44 10.30 6.89 -8.01
CA ASN A 44 11.29 7.36 -8.99
C ASN A 44 11.00 8.78 -9.53
N LEU A 45 10.10 9.54 -8.90
CA LEU A 45 9.84 10.94 -9.28
C LEU A 45 10.92 11.88 -8.73
N ASP A 46 11.36 12.86 -9.53
CA ASP A 46 12.37 13.87 -9.15
C ASP A 46 12.01 14.65 -7.86
N VAL A 47 10.71 14.78 -7.56
CA VAL A 47 10.25 15.40 -6.30
C VAL A 47 10.76 14.67 -5.06
N ASN A 48 11.19 13.41 -5.18
CA ASN A 48 11.73 12.62 -4.07
C ASN A 48 13.15 13.01 -3.66
N GLU A 49 13.84 13.79 -4.47
CA GLU A 49 15.15 14.38 -4.14
C GLU A 49 15.00 15.66 -3.30
N LYS A 50 13.78 16.20 -3.17
CA LYS A 50 13.50 17.39 -2.37
C LYS A 50 13.33 17.03 -0.89
N ARG A 51 13.66 18.00 -0.03
CA ARG A 51 13.38 17.92 1.41
C ARG A 51 12.11 18.69 1.76
N VAL A 52 11.30 18.10 2.62
CA VAL A 52 10.15 18.75 3.25
C VAL A 52 10.32 18.61 4.77
N ARG A 53 10.36 19.73 5.50
CA ARG A 53 10.60 19.76 6.95
C ARG A 53 11.84 18.93 7.34
N ASP A 54 12.94 19.15 6.62
CA ASP A 54 14.23 18.49 6.76
C ASP A 54 14.27 16.97 6.45
N VAL A 55 13.15 16.35 6.07
CA VAL A 55 13.08 14.96 5.64
C VAL A 55 13.15 14.86 4.13
N LEU A 56 14.03 14.00 3.60
CA LEU A 56 14.10 13.71 2.17
C LEU A 56 12.86 12.91 1.74
N ASN A 57 12.18 13.34 0.68
CA ASN A 57 10.94 12.70 0.24
C ASN A 57 11.14 11.21 -0.13
N SER A 58 12.33 10.81 -0.60
CA SER A 58 12.65 9.41 -0.86
C SER A 58 12.59 8.52 0.40
N CYS A 59 12.69 9.07 1.61
CA CYS A 59 12.53 8.33 2.87
C CYS A 59 11.14 7.70 3.02
N PHE A 60 10.11 8.26 2.37
CA PHE A 60 8.76 7.68 2.36
C PHE A 60 8.65 6.43 1.46
N PHE A 61 9.65 6.15 0.61
CA PHE A 61 9.63 5.07 -0.38
C PHE A 61 10.76 4.05 -0.18
N ARG A 62 10.82 3.41 1.00
CA ARG A 62 11.86 2.41 1.33
C ARG A 62 11.75 1.14 0.47
N LYS A 63 10.80 0.27 0.79
CA LYS A 63 10.53 -1.01 0.10
C LYS A 63 9.07 -1.39 0.30
N ALA A 64 8.31 -1.51 -0.79
CA ALA A 64 6.92 -1.95 -0.76
C ALA A 64 6.84 -3.46 -1.00
N ALA A 65 7.34 -4.24 -0.06
CA ALA A 65 7.29 -5.69 -0.10
C ALA A 65 6.53 -6.22 1.12
N VAL A 66 5.60 -7.13 0.86
CA VAL A 66 5.03 -7.98 1.93
C VAL A 66 6.16 -8.87 2.46
N GLU A 67 6.09 -9.24 3.74
CA GLU A 67 7.06 -10.12 4.41
C GLU A 67 8.47 -9.54 4.66
N ASP A 68 8.72 -8.26 4.34
CA ASP A 68 10.03 -7.65 4.57
C ASP A 68 10.46 -7.64 6.05
N TRP A 69 9.52 -7.84 6.98
CA TRP A 69 9.78 -8.03 8.41
C TRP A 69 10.71 -9.22 8.71
N GLN A 70 10.68 -10.26 7.87
CA GLN A 70 11.53 -11.46 8.04
C GLN A 70 13.03 -11.13 7.95
N ASN A 71 13.39 -10.01 7.31
CA ASN A 71 14.78 -9.56 7.23
C ASN A 71 15.29 -8.91 8.53
N TYR A 72 14.40 -8.62 9.48
CA TYR A 72 14.73 -7.83 10.68
C TYR A 72 14.28 -8.48 11.99
N MET A 73 13.32 -9.39 11.97
CA MET A 73 12.79 -10.04 13.17
C MET A 73 13.25 -11.50 13.24
N THR A 74 13.57 -11.96 14.46
CA THR A 74 13.72 -13.40 14.72
C THR A 74 12.33 -14.07 14.75
N ALA A 75 12.29 -15.39 14.64
CA ALA A 75 11.05 -16.15 14.77
C ALA A 75 10.33 -15.85 16.11
N GLU A 76 11.07 -15.81 17.22
CA GLU A 76 10.53 -15.48 18.54
C GLU A 76 9.86 -14.09 18.58
N MET A 77 10.47 -13.08 17.94
CA MET A 77 9.88 -11.74 17.87
C MET A 77 8.59 -11.72 17.06
N ALA A 78 8.53 -12.50 15.98
CA ALA A 78 7.36 -12.62 15.13
C ALA A 78 6.22 -13.37 15.85
N ASP A 79 6.53 -14.50 16.48
CA ASP A 79 5.57 -15.29 17.26
C ASP A 79 4.94 -14.45 18.38
N LYS A 80 5.76 -13.69 19.11
CA LYS A 80 5.28 -12.79 20.15
C LYS A 80 4.35 -11.70 19.60
N LEU A 81 4.64 -11.16 18.42
CA LEU A 81 3.78 -10.16 17.79
C LEU A 81 2.45 -10.78 17.31
N ASP A 82 2.49 -12.00 16.78
CA ASP A 82 1.29 -12.76 16.39
C ASP A 82 0.41 -13.08 17.61
N GLU A 83 0.99 -13.45 18.74
CA GLU A 83 0.27 -13.66 20.01
C GLU A 83 -0.43 -12.39 20.48
N ILE A 84 0.28 -11.26 20.52
CA ILE A 84 -0.29 -9.95 20.90
C ILE A 84 -1.43 -9.58 19.95
N THR A 85 -1.24 -9.77 18.65
CA THR A 85 -2.26 -9.43 17.63
C THR A 85 -3.51 -10.28 17.81
N LYS A 86 -3.36 -11.59 18.03
CA LYS A 86 -4.48 -12.51 18.32
C LYS A 86 -5.20 -12.13 19.61
N GLU A 87 -4.47 -11.82 20.68
CA GLU A 87 -5.06 -11.43 21.96
C GLU A 87 -5.86 -10.12 21.85
N LYS A 88 -5.36 -9.14 21.10
CA LYS A 88 -6.04 -7.82 20.97
C LYS A 88 -7.18 -7.82 19.96
N LEU A 89 -7.19 -8.74 19.01
CA LEU A 89 -8.19 -8.80 17.94
C LEU A 89 -9.14 -10.01 18.06
N CYS A 90 -9.02 -10.84 19.10
CA CYS A 90 -9.82 -12.07 19.26
C CYS A 90 -11.34 -11.83 19.27
N ASP A 91 -11.79 -10.71 19.83
CA ASP A 91 -13.22 -10.34 19.88
C ASP A 91 -13.68 -9.55 18.65
N SER A 92 -12.79 -9.35 17.68
CA SER A 92 -13.10 -8.72 16.41
C SER A 92 -13.28 -9.76 15.30
N SER A 93 -14.01 -9.41 14.25
CA SER A 93 -14.08 -10.23 13.03
C SER A 93 -12.86 -10.01 12.10
N PHE A 94 -11.80 -9.37 12.59
CA PHE A 94 -10.65 -8.98 11.77
C PHE A 94 -9.60 -10.09 11.74
N THR A 95 -9.25 -10.53 10.53
CA THR A 95 -8.15 -11.45 10.25
C THR A 95 -7.37 -10.94 9.03
N TYR A 96 -6.06 -11.22 8.97
CA TYR A 96 -5.16 -10.77 7.91
C TYR A 96 -4.65 -11.93 7.05
#